data_AF-A0A3D0PUA4-F1
#
_entry.id   AF-A0A3D0PUA4-F1
#
_cell.length_a   1.000
_cell.length_b   1.000
_cell.length_c   1.000
_cell.angle_alpha   90.00
_cell.angle_beta   90.00
_cell.angle_gamma   90.00
#
_symmetry.space_group_name_H-M   'P 1'
#
loop_
_entity.id
_entity.type
_entity.pdbx_description
1 polymer ?
#
loop_
_entity_poly.entity_id
_entity_poly.type
_entity_poly.pdbx_seq_one_letter_code
_entity_poly.pdbx_strand_id
1 'polypeptide(L)'
;QAESADSSDMLNVSSVLHNRLKYGSQYNIFTLDCNSTTYYPYRSQSVIPASVGKNYKSKYNTYTIKGLPAGAICNPGMAAINAALQPNTTDYLYFCHNPKTQRAYYASNAEEQAENLVKAGLSQ
;
A
#
# COMPACT_ATOMS: atom_id res chain seq x y z
N GLN A 1 6.41 -5.67 -1.08
CA GLN A 1 6.91 -6.45 0.08
C GLN A 1 6.22 -6.05 1.37
N ALA A 2 6.34 -4.80 1.84
CA ALA A 2 5.80 -4.41 3.16
C ALA A 2 4.27 -4.44 3.23
N GLU A 3 3.59 -4.35 2.09
CA GLU A 3 2.12 -4.35 1.97
C GLU A 3 1.53 -5.73 1.64
N SER A 4 2.34 -6.80 1.61
CA SER A 4 1.92 -8.11 1.11
C SER A 4 2.10 -9.20 2.14
N ALA A 5 1.15 -10.13 2.22
CA ALA A 5 1.17 -11.28 3.12
C ALA A 5 2.18 -12.35 2.65
N ASP A 6 2.27 -12.58 1.33
CA ASP A 6 3.16 -13.58 0.74
C ASP A 6 3.60 -13.20 -0.69
N SER A 7 4.38 -14.07 -1.35
CA SER A 7 4.91 -13.83 -2.69
C SER A 7 3.86 -13.78 -3.80
N SER A 8 2.74 -14.50 -3.65
CA SER A 8 1.64 -14.47 -4.62
C SER A 8 0.89 -13.14 -4.51
N ASP A 9 0.62 -12.72 -3.28
CA ASP A 9 0.00 -11.43 -2.98
C ASP A 9 0.86 -10.25 -3.48
N MET A 10 2.19 -10.36 -3.41
CA MET A 10 3.08 -9.34 -3.98
C MET A 10 2.81 -9.05 -5.46
N LEU A 11 2.44 -10.05 -6.27
CA LEU A 11 2.16 -9.86 -7.70
C LEU A 11 0.91 -9.00 -7.92
N ASN A 12 -0.14 -9.21 -7.11
CA ASN A 12 -1.39 -8.45 -7.20
C ASN A 12 -1.25 -7.06 -6.58
N VAL A 13 -0.60 -6.94 -5.42
CA VAL A 13 -0.34 -5.62 -4.81
C VAL A 13 0.53 -4.78 -5.75
N SER A 14 1.53 -5.38 -6.38
CA SER A 14 2.35 -4.70 -7.39
C SER A 14 1.48 -4.22 -8.56
N SER A 15 0.57 -5.05 -9.07
CA SER A 15 -0.40 -4.64 -10.10
C SER A 15 -1.18 -3.39 -9.68
N VAL A 16 -1.74 -3.36 -8.46
CA VAL A 16 -2.49 -2.19 -7.97
C VAL A 16 -1.63 -0.92 -7.97
N LEU A 17 -0.40 -0.99 -7.47
CA LEU A 17 0.48 0.17 -7.42
C LEU A 17 0.86 0.66 -8.83
N HIS A 18 1.15 -0.25 -9.76
CA HIS A 18 1.38 0.08 -11.16
C HIS A 18 0.15 0.73 -11.80
N ASN A 19 -1.04 0.19 -11.56
CA ASN A 19 -2.29 0.73 -12.08
C ASN A 19 -2.58 2.13 -11.54
N ARG A 20 -2.39 2.36 -10.23
CA ARG A 20 -2.54 3.70 -9.64
C ARG A 20 -1.55 4.70 -10.23
N LEU A 21 -0.29 4.29 -10.42
CA LEU A 21 0.73 5.16 -11.02
C LEU A 21 0.42 5.50 -12.47
N LYS A 22 -0.11 4.55 -13.25
CA LYS A 22 -0.33 4.71 -14.69
C LYS A 22 -1.68 5.33 -15.03
N TYR A 23 -2.73 4.92 -14.32
CA TYR A 23 -4.13 5.22 -14.64
C TYR A 23 -4.88 5.91 -13.50
N GLY A 24 -4.31 6.00 -12.30
CA GLY A 24 -5.01 6.51 -11.11
C GLY A 24 -5.65 7.90 -11.31
N SER A 25 -5.01 8.79 -12.06
CA SER A 25 -5.56 10.12 -12.36
C SER A 25 -6.90 10.08 -13.09
N GLN A 26 -7.17 9.04 -13.88
CA GLN A 26 -8.47 8.85 -14.55
C GLN A 26 -9.60 8.53 -13.57
N TYR A 27 -9.26 8.00 -12.40
CA TYR A 27 -10.16 7.62 -11.31
C TYR A 27 -10.09 8.57 -10.12
N ASN A 28 -9.47 9.74 -10.27
CA ASN A 28 -9.23 10.70 -9.20
C ASN A 28 -8.40 10.13 -8.03
N ILE A 29 -7.51 9.17 -8.30
CA ILE A 29 -6.56 8.57 -7.37
C ILE A 29 -5.16 9.09 -7.69
N PHE A 30 -4.56 9.84 -6.77
CA PHE A 30 -3.21 10.42 -6.98
C PHE A 30 -2.16 9.88 -6.01
N THR A 31 -2.59 9.08 -5.03
CA THR A 31 -1.81 8.58 -3.90
C THR A 31 -1.76 7.05 -3.91
N LEU A 32 -0.71 6.49 -3.30
CA LEU A 32 -0.55 5.03 -3.20
C LEU A 32 -1.10 4.45 -1.90
N ASP A 33 -1.40 5.29 -0.90
CA ASP A 33 -2.10 4.94 0.34
C ASP A 33 -1.51 3.72 1.07
N CYS A 34 -0.18 3.61 1.10
CA CYS A 34 0.54 2.50 1.71
C CYS A 34 0.90 2.81 3.16
N ASN A 35 0.31 2.08 4.11
CA ASN A 35 0.52 2.25 5.56
C ASN A 35 2.00 2.14 5.96
N SER A 36 2.77 1.29 5.28
CA SER A 36 4.20 1.09 5.55
C SER A 36 5.05 2.35 5.33
N THR A 37 4.51 3.37 4.65
CA THR A 37 5.22 4.61 4.34
C THR A 37 4.93 5.76 5.31
N THR A 38 3.84 5.66 6.09
CA THR A 38 3.30 6.74 6.93
C THR A 38 4.29 7.26 7.97
N TYR A 39 5.06 6.35 8.59
CA TYR A 39 5.99 6.68 9.66
C TYR A 39 7.45 6.35 9.32
N TYR A 40 7.78 6.10 8.05
CA TYR A 40 9.16 5.85 7.66
C TYR A 40 10.08 7.04 8.05
N PRO A 41 11.25 6.83 8.68
CA PRO A 41 11.92 5.54 8.91
C PRO A 41 11.54 4.80 10.21
N TYR A 42 10.75 5.44 11.08
CA TYR A 42 10.43 4.96 12.41
C TYR A 42 9.41 3.81 12.44
N ARG A 43 8.71 3.46 11.36
CA ARG A 43 7.71 2.36 11.26
C ARG A 43 6.40 2.59 12.00
N SER A 44 6.40 3.25 13.16
CA SER A 44 5.17 3.66 13.86
C SER A 44 5.33 5.01 14.55
N GLN A 45 4.22 5.65 14.91
CA GLN A 45 4.24 6.90 15.68
C GLN A 45 4.86 6.72 17.08
N SER A 46 4.66 5.55 17.71
CA SER A 46 5.06 5.29 19.09
C SER A 46 6.57 5.22 19.29
N VAL A 47 7.34 4.97 18.24
CA VAL A 47 8.80 4.85 18.32
C VAL A 47 9.53 6.09 17.79
N ILE A 48 8.78 7.15 17.43
CA ILE A 48 9.36 8.45 17.08
C ILE A 48 10.00 9.04 18.35
N PRO A 49 11.29 9.42 18.31
CA PRO A 49 11.93 10.02 19.47
C PRO A 49 11.21 11.28 19.93
N ALA A 50 11.06 11.46 21.24
CA ALA A 50 10.41 12.64 21.81
C ALA A 50 11.07 13.96 21.34
N SER A 51 12.38 13.93 21.05
CA SER A 51 13.14 15.05 20.49
C SER A 51 12.73 15.46 19.08
N VAL A 52 12.19 14.53 18.28
CA VAL A 52 11.63 14.82 16.94
C VAL A 52 10.22 15.39 17.06
N GLY A 53 9.49 14.97 18.10
CA GLY A 53 8.18 15.50 18.45
C GLY A 53 7.00 14.75 17.85
N LYS A 54 5.83 14.87 18.50
CA LYS A 54 4.58 14.19 18.14
C LYS A 54 4.01 14.59 16.78
N ASN A 55 4.44 15.74 16.24
CA ASN A 55 3.96 16.31 14.99
C ASN A 55 4.85 15.94 13.78
N TYR A 56 5.71 14.93 13.92
CA TYR A 56 6.51 14.43 12.82
C TYR A 56 5.64 14.06 11.61
N LYS A 57 6.03 14.56 10.43
CA LYS A 57 5.43 14.18 9.15
C LYS A 57 6.48 13.50 8.30
N SER A 58 6.22 12.25 7.93
CA SER A 58 7.08 11.51 7.00
C SER A 58 7.02 12.15 5.61
N LYS A 59 8.20 12.42 5.03
CA LYS A 59 8.32 12.79 3.60
C LYS A 59 7.99 11.64 2.65
N TYR A 60 7.89 10.42 3.19
CA TYR A 60 7.55 9.21 2.45
C TYR A 60 6.06 8.90 2.49
N ASN A 61 5.26 9.64 3.27
CA ASN A 61 3.85 9.33 3.48
C ASN A 61 3.04 9.40 2.18
N THR A 62 2.78 8.23 1.59
CA THR A 62 2.07 8.06 0.32
C THR A 62 0.57 8.36 0.38
N TYR A 63 0.01 8.70 1.54
CA TYR A 63 -1.31 9.33 1.65
C TYR A 63 -1.28 10.84 1.33
N THR A 64 -0.10 11.46 1.34
CA THR A 64 0.07 12.92 1.20
C THR A 64 0.89 13.31 -0.02
N ILE A 65 1.76 12.44 -0.50
CA ILE A 65 2.56 12.66 -1.71
C ILE A 65 1.92 11.96 -2.91
N LYS A 66 2.12 12.53 -4.10
CA LYS A 66 1.71 11.90 -5.36
C LYS A 66 2.83 11.00 -5.88
N GLY A 67 2.47 9.79 -6.32
CA GLY A 67 3.42 8.83 -6.87
C GLY A 67 4.30 8.14 -5.82
N LEU A 68 5.48 7.69 -6.26
CA LEU A 68 6.43 6.96 -5.42
C LEU A 68 7.13 7.89 -4.40
N PRO A 69 7.47 7.39 -3.21
CA PRO A 69 8.37 8.10 -2.31
C PRO A 69 9.77 8.24 -2.92
N ALA A 70 10.59 9.11 -2.31
CA ALA A 70 11.93 9.42 -2.80
C ALA A 70 12.90 8.22 -2.86
N GLY A 71 12.57 7.11 -2.19
CA GLY A 71 13.38 5.91 -2.17
C GLY A 71 12.66 4.70 -1.57
N ALA A 72 13.36 3.58 -1.50
CA ALA A 72 12.84 2.36 -0.87
C ALA A 72 12.72 2.53 0.66
N ILE A 73 11.69 1.90 1.25
CA ILE A 73 11.47 1.89 2.70
C ILE A 73 12.06 0.66 3.40
N CYS A 74 12.59 -0.29 2.63
CA CYS A 74 13.23 -1.51 3.12
C CYS A 74 14.16 -2.10 2.05
N ASN A 75 14.91 -3.13 2.42
CA ASN A 75 15.67 -3.96 1.46
C ASN A 75 14.74 -5.08 0.94
N PRO A 76 14.26 -5.02 -0.31
CA PRO A 76 13.35 -6.02 -0.83
C PRO A 76 14.07 -7.35 -1.10
N GLY A 77 13.37 -8.45 -0.86
CA GLY A 77 13.78 -9.78 -1.30
C GLY A 77 13.47 -10.02 -2.78
N MET A 78 14.01 -11.12 -3.32
CA MET A 78 13.92 -11.44 -4.74
C MET A 78 12.47 -11.55 -5.25
N ALA A 79 11.56 -12.13 -4.46
CA ALA A 79 10.14 -12.24 -4.83
C ALA A 79 9.49 -10.86 -5.04
N ALA A 80 9.83 -9.89 -4.19
CA ALA A 80 9.31 -8.52 -4.31
C ALA A 80 9.89 -7.78 -5.51
N ILE A 81 11.18 -8.00 -5.81
CA ILE A 81 11.82 -7.46 -7.02
C ILE A 81 11.14 -8.02 -8.26
N ASN A 82 10.96 -9.34 -8.33
CA ASN A 82 10.29 -10.00 -9.46
C ASN A 82 8.85 -9.49 -9.61
N ALA A 83 8.09 -9.36 -8.52
CA ALA A 83 6.74 -8.82 -8.57
C ALA A 83 6.69 -7.35 -9.03
N ALA A 84 7.70 -6.54 -8.69
CA ALA A 84 7.81 -5.16 -9.17
C ALA A 84 8.08 -5.09 -10.68
N LEU A 85 8.90 -6.02 -11.20
CA LEU A 85 9.25 -6.11 -12.63
C LEU A 85 8.14 -6.75 -13.47
N GLN A 86 7.46 -7.76 -12.92
CA GLN A 86 6.47 -8.60 -13.60
C GLN A 86 5.25 -8.80 -12.68
N PRO A 87 4.43 -7.76 -12.47
CA PRO A 87 3.17 -7.90 -11.73
C PRO A 87 2.15 -8.75 -12.50
N ASN A 88 1.11 -9.22 -11.80
CA ASN A 88 -0.06 -9.74 -12.49
C ASN A 88 -0.72 -8.63 -13.33
N THR A 89 -1.36 -9.00 -14.44
CA THR A 89 -2.14 -8.04 -15.23
C THR A 89 -3.58 -8.04 -14.73
N THR A 90 -3.98 -6.98 -14.04
CA THR A 90 -5.34 -6.81 -13.51
C THR A 90 -5.76 -5.36 -13.64
N ASP A 91 -7.05 -5.07 -13.44
CA ASP A 91 -7.59 -3.70 -13.40
C ASP A 91 -7.78 -3.18 -11.97
N TYR A 92 -7.18 -3.86 -10.98
CA TYR A 92 -7.37 -3.51 -9.58
C TYR A 92 -6.74 -2.16 -9.25
N LEU A 93 -7.48 -1.34 -8.51
CA LEU A 93 -7.07 -0.04 -7.98
C LEU A 93 -7.04 -0.01 -6.45
N TYR A 94 -7.57 -1.04 -5.79
CA TYR A 94 -7.65 -1.11 -4.34
C TYR A 94 -7.29 -2.51 -3.86
N PHE A 95 -6.77 -2.57 -2.64
CA PHE A 95 -6.57 -3.81 -1.91
C PHE A 95 -6.74 -3.59 -0.41
N CYS A 96 -7.11 -4.64 0.30
CA CYS A 96 -7.04 -4.71 1.75
C CYS A 96 -6.89 -6.15 2.22
N HIS A 97 -6.39 -6.33 3.44
CA HIS A 97 -6.21 -7.66 4.04
C HIS A 97 -7.04 -7.78 5.30
N ASN A 98 -7.64 -8.94 5.51
CA ASN A 98 -8.22 -9.27 6.80
C ASN A 98 -7.09 -9.39 7.83
N PRO A 99 -7.12 -8.63 8.94
CA PRO A 99 -6.01 -8.59 9.89
C PRO A 99 -5.82 -9.91 10.64
N LYS A 100 -6.88 -10.74 10.75
CA LYS A 100 -6.84 -12.03 11.46
C LYS A 100 -6.40 -13.18 10.55
N THR A 101 -6.92 -13.24 9.33
CA THR A 101 -6.67 -14.37 8.41
C THR A 101 -5.59 -14.09 7.38
N GLN A 102 -5.14 -12.84 7.27
CA GLN A 102 -4.23 -12.34 6.23
C GLN A 102 -4.77 -12.53 4.80
N ARG A 103 -6.07 -12.85 4.65
CA ARG A 103 -6.70 -12.98 3.34
C ARG A 103 -6.74 -11.63 2.64
N ALA A 104 -6.18 -11.56 1.43
CA ALA A 104 -6.22 -10.40 0.56
C ALA A 104 -7.57 -10.29 -0.18
N TYR A 105 -8.01 -9.05 -0.38
CA TYR A 105 -9.15 -8.66 -1.20
C TYR A 105 -8.69 -7.55 -2.14
N TYR A 106 -9.14 -7.56 -3.39
CA TYR A 106 -8.82 -6.57 -4.40
C TYR A 106 -10.10 -6.05 -5.04
N ALA A 107 -10.08 -4.81 -5.51
CA ALA A 107 -11.21 -4.17 -6.15
C ALA A 107 -10.75 -3.22 -7.26
N SER A 108 -11.59 -3.06 -8.28
CA SER A 108 -11.33 -2.15 -9.41
C SER A 108 -12.02 -0.79 -9.22
N ASN A 109 -12.93 -0.66 -8.25
CA ASN A 109 -13.63 0.58 -7.94
C ASN A 109 -13.87 0.74 -6.42
N ALA A 110 -14.31 1.93 -6.01
CA ALA A 110 -14.49 2.28 -4.60
C ALA A 110 -15.67 1.55 -3.94
N GLU A 111 -16.71 1.20 -4.70
CA GLU A 111 -17.90 0.50 -4.18
C GLU A 111 -17.53 -0.94 -3.78
N GLU A 112 -16.86 -1.67 -4.67
CA GLU A 112 -16.29 -2.99 -4.38
C GLU A 112 -15.30 -2.94 -3.22
N GLN A 113 -14.48 -1.88 -3.15
CA GLN A 113 -13.56 -1.72 -2.04
C GLN A 113 -14.30 -1.55 -0.71
N ALA A 114 -15.40 -0.80 -0.68
CA ALA A 114 -16.21 -0.65 0.53
C ALA A 114 -16.78 -1.99 1.00
N GLU A 115 -17.26 -2.84 0.09
CA GLU A 115 -17.67 -4.21 0.45
C GLU A 115 -16.50 -5.06 0.95
N ASN A 116 -15.34 -4.95 0.32
CA ASN A 116 -14.15 -5.69 0.72
C ASN A 116 -13.68 -5.30 2.12
N LEU A 117 -13.80 -4.02 2.51
CA LEU A 117 -13.50 -3.57 3.88
C LEU A 117 -14.43 -4.23 4.90
N VAL A 118 -15.72 -4.40 4.59
CA VAL A 118 -16.68 -5.13 5.45
C VAL A 118 -16.29 -6.61 5.52
N LYS A 119 -16.05 -7.26 4.37
CA LYS A 119 -15.63 -8.68 4.29
C LYS A 119 -14.31 -8.92 5.04
N ALA A 120 -13.39 -7.96 5.03
CA ALA A 120 -12.12 -8.01 5.73
C ALA A 120 -12.22 -7.69 7.23
N GLY A 121 -13.37 -7.18 7.70
CA GLY A 121 -13.56 -6.77 9.10
C GLY A 121 -12.83 -5.47 9.45
N LEU A 122 -12.62 -4.59 8.47
CA LEU A 122 -11.95 -3.29 8.61
C LEU A 122 -12.93 -2.11 8.71
N SER A 123 -14.20 -2.31 8.35
CA SER A 123 -15.29 -1.36 8.54
C SER A 123 -16.44 -2.00 9.32
N GLN A 124 -17.07 -1.23 10.21
CA GLN A 124 -18.29 -1.60 10.94
C GLN A 124 -19.53 -1.22 10.15
#